data_AF-A0A8U0IPE1-F1
#
_entry.id   AF-A0A8U0IPE1-F1
#
_cell.length_a   1.000
_cell.length_b   1.000
_cell.length_c   1.000
_cell.angle_alpha   90.00
_cell.angle_beta   90.00
_cell.angle_gamma   90.00
#
_symmetry.space_group_name_H-M   'P 1'
#
loop_
_entity.id
_entity.type
_entity.pdbx_description
1 polymer ?
#
loop_
_entity_poly.entity_id
_entity_poly.type
_entity_poly.pdbx_seq_one_letter_code
_entity_poly.pdbx_strand_id
1 'polypeptide(L)'
;MAYELLTFGLFALVTIASSLGVVLVRDVWHSALLLGVALISVAVHYVMLQAEFLAAMQILVYVGGVLVLITFAVMLTRQAKTGESKEEVTDV
;
A
#
# COMPACT_ATOMS: atom_id res chain seq x y z
N MET A 1 -20.58 -7.35 -20.36
CA MET A 1 -19.89 -6.61 -21.45
C MET A 1 -19.58 -5.16 -21.08
N ALA A 2 -20.48 -4.18 -21.24
CA ALA A 2 -20.12 -2.76 -20.98
C ALA A 2 -19.83 -2.47 -19.51
N TYR A 3 -20.60 -3.06 -18.59
CA TYR A 3 -20.42 -2.90 -17.14
C TYR A 3 -19.09 -3.48 -16.65
N GLU A 4 -18.66 -4.65 -17.13
CA GLU A 4 -17.36 -5.26 -16.83
C GLU A 4 -16.21 -4.38 -17.29
N LEU A 5 -16.31 -3.78 -18.47
CA LEU A 5 -15.25 -2.94 -19.02
C LEU A 5 -15.12 -1.63 -18.24
N LEU A 6 -16.25 -1.05 -17.81
CA LEU A 6 -16.28 0.14 -16.96
C LEU A 6 -15.69 -0.13 -15.58
N THR A 7 -16.09 -1.23 -14.92
CA THR A 7 -15.53 -1.59 -13.61
C THR A 7 -14.04 -1.92 -13.71
N PHE A 8 -13.63 -2.67 -14.75
CA PHE A 8 -12.22 -2.97 -14.99
C PHE A 8 -11.42 -1.69 -15.20
N GLY A 9 -11.88 -0.80 -16.10
CA GLY A 9 -11.20 0.47 -16.37
C GLY A 9 -11.08 1.35 -15.13
N LEU A 10 -12.14 1.43 -14.32
CA LEU A 10 -12.14 2.18 -13.07
C LEU A 10 -11.10 1.66 -12.08
N PHE A 11 -11.12 0.35 -11.77
CA PHE A 11 -10.18 -0.24 -10.82
C PHE A 11 -8.76 -0.27 -11.37
N ALA A 12 -8.56 -0.43 -12.67
CA ALA A 12 -7.24 -0.34 -13.30
C ALA A 12 -6.63 1.05 -13.12
N LEU A 13 -7.41 2.12 -13.35
CA LEU A 13 -6.97 3.48 -13.09
C LEU A 13 -6.67 3.71 -11.61
N VAL A 14 -7.48 3.18 -10.69
CA VAL A 14 -7.24 3.26 -9.25
C VAL A 14 -5.93 2.55 -8.88
N THR A 15 -5.66 1.35 -9.42
CA THR A 15 -4.42 0.61 -9.18
C THR A 15 -3.21 1.41 -9.66
N ILE A 16 -3.26 2.00 -10.85
CA ILE A 16 -2.15 2.79 -11.40
C ILE A 16 -1.95 4.07 -10.57
N ALA A 17 -3.02 4.82 -10.30
CA ALA A 17 -2.94 6.08 -9.55
C ALA A 17 -2.42 5.87 -8.12
N SER A 18 -2.90 4.83 -7.43
CA SER A 18 -2.43 4.48 -6.10
C SER A 18 -0.98 4.00 -6.12
N SER A 19 -0.59 3.13 -7.06
CA SER A 19 0.79 2.65 -7.21
C SER A 19 1.77 3.78 -7.53
N LEU A 20 1.40 4.73 -8.39
CA LEU A 20 2.19 5.95 -8.59
C LEU A 20 2.28 6.75 -7.28
N GLY A 21 1.17 6.92 -6.59
CA GLY A 21 1.12 7.60 -5.30
C GLY A 21 2.09 6.99 -4.26
N VAL A 22 2.25 5.67 -4.22
CA VAL A 22 3.22 4.99 -3.32
C VAL A 22 4.64 5.53 -3.52
N VAL A 23 5.06 5.73 -4.78
CA VAL A 23 6.43 6.14 -5.13
C VAL A 23 6.60 7.65 -5.08
N LEU A 24 5.54 8.41 -5.39
CA LEU A 24 5.59 9.88 -5.46
C LEU A 24 5.44 10.55 -4.09
N VAL A 25 4.73 9.93 -3.14
CA VAL A 25 4.47 10.52 -1.82
C VAL A 25 5.71 10.42 -0.93
N ARG A 26 6.05 11.55 -0.28
CA ARG A 26 7.22 11.67 0.60
C ARG A 26 7.02 11.07 1.99
N ASP A 27 5.79 11.10 2.50
CA ASP A 27 5.49 10.60 3.83
C ASP A 27 5.14 9.12 3.77
N VAL A 28 5.94 8.30 4.45
CA VAL A 28 5.84 6.84 4.30
C VAL A 28 4.54 6.26 4.85
N TRP A 29 3.91 6.93 5.83
CA TRP A 29 2.63 6.48 6.34
C TRP A 29 1.56 6.55 5.24
N HIS A 30 1.56 7.65 4.48
CA HIS A 30 0.66 7.84 3.36
C HIS A 30 1.00 6.89 2.19
N SER A 31 2.28 6.68 1.90
CA SER A 31 2.69 5.70 0.88
C SER A 31 2.25 4.26 1.23
N ALA A 32 2.31 3.88 2.51
CA ALA A 32 1.83 2.57 2.95
C ALA A 32 0.31 2.41 2.79
N LEU A 33 -0.47 3.45 3.12
CA LEU A 33 -1.92 3.42 2.92
C LEU A 33 -2.28 3.30 1.42
N LEU A 34 -1.58 4.04 0.56
CA LEU A 34 -1.75 3.96 -0.90
C LEU A 34 -1.39 2.60 -1.46
N LEU A 35 -0.37 1.94 -0.90
CA LEU A 35 -0.03 0.57 -1.26
C LEU A 35 -1.17 -0.39 -0.90
N GLY A 36 -1.80 -0.20 0.26
CA GLY A 36 -2.99 -0.97 0.63
C GLY A 36 -4.15 -0.81 -0.36
N VAL A 37 -4.43 0.42 -0.78
CA VAL A 37 -5.44 0.69 -1.82
C VAL A 37 -5.10 -0.02 -3.13
N ALA A 38 -3.84 0.00 -3.56
CA ALA A 38 -3.39 -0.70 -4.76
C ALA A 38 -3.62 -2.21 -4.65
N LEU A 39 -3.26 -2.83 -3.52
CA LEU A 39 -3.40 -4.26 -3.29
C LEU A 39 -4.87 -4.72 -3.20
N ILE A 40 -5.74 -3.92 -2.58
CA ILE A 40 -7.18 -4.18 -2.55
C ILE A 40 -7.79 -4.06 -3.95
N SER A 41 -7.38 -3.04 -4.71
CA SER A 41 -7.81 -2.88 -6.11
C SER A 41 -7.43 -4.09 -6.96
N VAL A 42 -6.24 -4.67 -6.76
CA VAL A 42 -5.84 -5.93 -7.41
C VAL A 42 -6.74 -7.10 -7.00
N ALA A 43 -7.16 -7.19 -5.73
CA ALA A 43 -8.10 -8.22 -5.30
C ALA A 43 -9.44 -8.14 -6.04
N VAL A 44 -9.93 -6.92 -6.32
CA VAL A 44 -11.13 -6.72 -7.15
C VAL A 44 -10.93 -7.26 -8.57
N HIS A 45 -9.75 -7.06 -9.18
CA HIS A 45 -9.44 -7.64 -10.49
C HIS A 45 -9.49 -9.17 -10.47
N TYR A 46 -9.01 -9.82 -9.40
CA TYR A 46 -9.12 -11.28 -9.28
C TYR A 46 -10.56 -11.76 -9.16
N VAL A 47 -11.43 -11.03 -8.46
CA VAL A 47 -12.88 -11.34 -8.43
C VAL A 47 -13.48 -11.21 -9.83
N MET A 48 -13.12 -10.18 -10.59
CA MET A 48 -13.60 -9.99 -11.97
C MET A 48 -13.14 -11.09 -12.93
N LEU A 49 -11.97 -11.68 -12.68
CA LEU A 49 -11.44 -12.83 -13.42
C LEU A 49 -12.02 -14.17 -12.96
N GLN A 50 -13.03 -14.17 -12.08
CA GLN A 50 -13.60 -15.37 -11.45
C GLN A 50 -12.57 -16.21 -10.67
N ALA A 51 -11.51 -15.57 -10.18
CA ALA A 51 -10.43 -16.19 -9.41
C ALA A 51 -10.61 -15.94 -7.90
N GLU A 52 -11.69 -16.47 -7.33
CA GLU A 52 -12.11 -16.18 -5.94
C GLU A 52 -11.06 -16.60 -4.90
N PHE A 53 -10.45 -17.78 -5.09
CA PHE A 53 -9.39 -18.25 -4.20
C PHE A 53 -8.18 -17.31 -4.20
N LEU A 54 -7.75 -16.84 -5.39
CA LEU A 54 -6.65 -15.87 -5.49
C LEU A 54 -7.02 -14.52 -4.89
N ALA A 55 -8.26 -14.05 -5.07
CA ALA A 55 -8.74 -12.82 -4.44
C ALA A 55 -8.68 -12.91 -2.90
N ALA A 56 -9.12 -14.03 -2.33
CA ALA A 56 -9.04 -14.27 -0.89
C ALA A 56 -7.58 -14.32 -0.40
N MET A 57 -6.71 -15.03 -1.11
CA MET A 57 -5.28 -15.09 -0.78
C MET A 57 -4.60 -13.72 -0.94
N GLN A 58 -5.02 -12.90 -1.90
CA GLN A 58 -4.51 -11.55 -2.09
C GLN A 58 -4.76 -10.68 -0.86
N ILE A 59 -5.99 -10.73 -0.33
CA ILE A 59 -6.37 -9.99 0.87
C ILE A 59 -5.64 -10.58 2.10
N LEU A 60 -5.66 -11.90 2.27
CA LEU A 60 -5.07 -12.55 3.45
C LEU A 60 -3.55 -12.33 3.54
N VAL A 61 -2.83 -12.58 2.45
CA VAL A 61 -1.36 -12.59 2.44
C VAL A 61 -0.80 -11.19 2.20
N TYR A 62 -1.24 -10.49 1.15
CA TYR A 62 -0.65 -9.20 0.80
C TYR A 62 -1.21 -8.05 1.64
N VAL A 63 -2.53 -7.94 1.78
CA VAL A 63 -3.13 -6.86 2.57
C VAL A 63 -3.01 -7.14 4.08
N GLY A 64 -3.30 -8.37 4.51
CA GLY A 64 -3.28 -8.75 5.93
C GLY A 64 -1.88 -8.99 6.50
N GLY A 65 -0.96 -9.54 5.70
CA GLY A 65 0.39 -9.88 6.15
C GLY A 65 1.44 -8.88 5.67
N VAL A 66 1.79 -8.95 4.39
CA VAL A 66 2.95 -8.25 3.81
C VAL A 66 2.85 -6.73 3.98
N LEU A 67 1.70 -6.13 3.66
CA LEU A 67 1.46 -4.70 3.81
C LEU A 67 1.61 -4.25 5.26
N VAL A 68 1.03 -5.00 6.19
CA VAL A 68 1.09 -4.69 7.63
C VAL A 68 2.55 -4.75 8.11
N LEU A 69 3.28 -5.81 7.74
CA LEU A 69 4.70 -5.95 8.07
C LEU A 69 5.55 -4.81 7.51
N ILE A 70 5.36 -4.42 6.23
CA ILE A 70 6.06 -3.31 5.61
C ILE A 70 5.72 -1.99 6.32
N THR A 71 4.45 -1.75 6.62
CA THR A 71 3.99 -0.54 7.29
C THR A 71 4.64 -0.40 8.66
N PHE A 72 4.66 -1.48 9.45
CA PHE A 72 5.34 -1.50 10.74
C PHE A 72 6.84 -1.29 10.62
N ALA A 73 7.50 -2.01 9.69
CA ALA A 73 8.94 -1.90 9.49
C ALA A 73 9.36 -0.47 9.16
N VAL A 74 8.68 0.19 8.21
CA VAL A 74 9.08 1.54 7.82
C VAL A 74 8.73 2.59 8.89
N MET A 75 7.61 2.42 9.59
CA MET A 75 7.27 3.29 10.72
C MET A 75 8.34 3.23 11.82
N LEU A 76 8.86 2.03 12.12
CA LEU A 76 9.92 1.84 13.10
C LEU A 76 11.23 2.49 12.64
N THR A 77 11.63 2.31 11.39
CA THR A 77 12.85 2.93 10.84
C THR A 77 12.80 4.46 10.83
N ARG A 78 11.63 5.07 10.62
CA ARG A 78 11.48 6.54 10.66
C ARG A 78 11.73 7.11 12.06
N GLN A 79 11.29 6.42 13.12
CA GLN A 79 11.48 6.87 14.49
C GLN A 79 12.96 6.83 14.90
N ALA A 80 13.69 5.79 14.47
CA ALA A 80 15.13 5.66 14.75
C ALA A 80 15.93 6.87 14.24
N LYS A 81 15.63 7.39 13.04
CA LYS A 81 16.30 8.57 12.48
C LYS A 81 15.99 9.90 13.18
N THR A 82 14.92 9.97 13.97
CA THR A 82 14.49 11.21 14.63
C THR A 82 15.04 11.33 16.06
N GLY A 83 15.50 10.22 16.66
CA GLY A 83 16.01 10.18 18.03
C GLY A 83 17.45 10.66 18.21
N GLU A 84 18.28 10.67 17.16
CA GLU A 84 19.71 11.00 17.26
C GLU A 84 20.03 12.50 17.18
N SER A 85 19.04 13.36 16.86
CA SER A 85 19.28 14.80 16.63
C SER A 85 19.18 15.69 17.89
N LYS A 86 18.98 15.12 19.09
CA LYS A 86 18.69 15.92 20.30
C LYS A 86 19.74 15.87 21.41
N GLU A 87 20.81 15.08 21.29
CA GLU A 87 21.78 14.91 22.38
C GLU A 87 23.11 15.65 22.19
N GLU A 88 23.38 16.25 21.03
CA GLU A 88 24.72 16.79 20.70
C GLU A 88 24.92 18.31 20.92
N VAL A 89 24.00 19.04 21.56
CA VAL A 89 24.14 20.52 21.70
C VAL A 89 23.87 21.04 23.12
N THR A 90 24.18 20.28 24.17
CA THR A 90 24.19 20.82 25.55
C THR A 90 25.42 20.41 26.35
N ASP A 91 26.58 20.36 25.69
CA ASP A 91 27.87 20.23 26.36
C ASP A 91 28.88 21.23 25.77
N VAL A 92 28.59 22.54 25.92
CA VAL A 92 29.60 23.62 25.94
C VAL A 92 29.07 24.80 26.77
#